data_AF-A0A2E5BV87-F1
#
_entry.id   AF-A0A2E5BV87-F1
#
_cell.length_a   1.000
_cell.length_b   1.000
_cell.length_c   1.000
_cell.angle_alpha   90.00
_cell.angle_beta   90.00
_cell.angle_gamma   90.00
#
_symmetry.space_group_name_H-M   'P 1'
#
loop_
_entity.id
_entity.type
_entity.pdbx_description
1 polymer ?
#
loop_
_entity_poly.entity_id
_entity_poly.type
_entity_poly.pdbx_seq_one_letter_code
_entity_poly.pdbx_strand_id
1 'polypeptide(L)'
;MAILAVVLALPTQARSEPLAVCAQCHTLSESDVPDDLISHRLTREAPDLHYAGAKFNEEWLVHWLQKPTRIRPASVFFGRHVEASENGQDVVATEGLPEHPAFGEEDARAIAAALMQKREGAASLIPEGAYSGKGNVRFGKMAFNKLRGCVACHENAPGEGGVSGPELHSASIRL
;
A
#
# COMPACT_ATOMS: atom_id res chain seq x y z
N MET A 1 21.80 0.17 -37.72
CA MET A 1 21.41 -0.93 -36.83
C MET A 1 20.26 -0.44 -35.97
N ALA A 2 19.04 -0.91 -36.24
CA ALA A 2 17.85 -0.53 -35.49
C ALA A 2 17.66 -1.53 -34.34
N ILE A 3 17.69 -1.05 -33.10
CA ILE A 3 17.39 -1.85 -31.91
C ILE A 3 15.87 -1.96 -31.85
N LEU A 4 15.36 -3.15 -32.18
CA LEU A 4 13.95 -3.50 -32.07
C LEU A 4 13.64 -3.70 -30.58
N ALA A 5 12.97 -2.73 -29.96
CA ALA A 5 12.44 -2.89 -28.61
C ALA A 5 11.29 -3.92 -28.66
N VAL A 6 11.58 -5.14 -28.20
CA VAL A 6 10.55 -6.15 -27.97
C VAL A 6 9.76 -5.74 -26.73
N VAL A 7 8.61 -5.11 -26.96
CA VAL A 7 7.56 -5.00 -25.94
C VAL A 7 6.99 -6.41 -25.79
N LEU A 8 7.43 -7.14 -24.77
CA LEU A 8 6.80 -8.40 -24.39
C LEU A 8 5.38 -8.10 -23.89
N ALA A 9 4.40 -8.24 -24.78
CA ALA A 9 3.01 -8.40 -24.37
C ALA A 9 2.91 -9.68 -23.54
N LEU A 10 2.47 -9.57 -22.29
CA LEU A 10 2.22 -10.72 -21.43
C LEU A 10 1.13 -11.63 -22.05
N PRO A 11 1.22 -12.96 -21.86
CA PRO A 11 0.26 -13.90 -22.42
C PRO A 11 -1.14 -13.68 -21.86
N THR A 12 -2.15 -13.98 -22.68
CA THR A 12 -3.60 -13.85 -22.44
C THR A 12 -4.13 -14.49 -21.13
N GLN A 13 -3.32 -15.30 -20.45
CA GLN A 13 -3.61 -15.89 -19.14
C GLN A 13 -3.80 -14.84 -18.03
N ALA A 14 -3.13 -13.69 -18.13
CA ALA A 14 -3.27 -12.60 -17.16
C ALA A 14 -4.67 -11.96 -17.16
N ARG A 15 -5.45 -12.12 -18.24
CA ARG A 15 -6.79 -11.52 -18.38
C ARG A 15 -7.91 -12.34 -17.74
N SER A 16 -7.75 -13.66 -17.60
CA SER A 16 -8.75 -14.50 -16.94
C SER A 16 -8.59 -14.53 -15.42
N GLU A 17 -7.36 -14.34 -14.94
CA GLU A 17 -7.00 -14.40 -13.52
C GLU A 17 -6.16 -13.16 -13.14
N PRO A 18 -6.76 -11.95 -13.06
CA PRO A 18 -6.01 -10.70 -12.89
C PRO A 18 -5.11 -10.67 -11.65
N LEU A 19 -5.47 -11.41 -10.61
CA LEU A 19 -4.76 -11.39 -9.32
C LEU A 19 -3.68 -12.47 -9.18
N ALA A 20 -3.50 -13.36 -10.18
CA ALA A 20 -2.55 -14.47 -10.07
C ALA A 20 -1.11 -14.00 -9.82
N VAL A 21 -0.70 -12.90 -10.46
CA VAL A 21 0.63 -12.29 -10.22
C VAL A 21 0.73 -11.64 -8.84
N CYS A 22 -0.37 -11.08 -8.34
CA CYS A 22 -0.44 -10.42 -7.03
C CYS A 22 -0.26 -11.42 -5.88
N ALA A 23 -0.78 -12.64 -6.03
CA ALA A 23 -0.74 -13.71 -5.04
C ALA A 23 0.69 -14.16 -4.67
N GLN A 24 1.69 -13.84 -5.50
CA GLN A 24 3.09 -14.19 -5.23
C GLN A 24 3.67 -13.44 -4.01
N CYS A 25 3.08 -12.30 -3.65
CA CYS A 25 3.53 -11.50 -2.51
C CYS A 25 2.40 -11.07 -1.57
N HIS A 26 1.18 -10.91 -2.10
CA HIS A 26 0.04 -10.42 -1.34
C HIS A 26 -0.90 -11.55 -0.92
N THR A 27 -1.37 -11.50 0.33
CA THR A 27 -2.47 -12.33 0.81
C THR A 27 -3.80 -11.82 0.23
N LEU A 28 -4.47 -12.62 -0.60
CA LEU A 28 -5.67 -12.23 -1.35
C LEU A 28 -6.99 -12.75 -0.76
N SER A 29 -6.94 -13.67 0.19
CA SER A 29 -8.09 -14.18 0.94
C SER A 29 -7.84 -14.09 2.44
N GLU A 30 -8.89 -13.85 3.22
CA GLU A 30 -8.84 -13.91 4.69
C GLU A 30 -8.44 -15.32 5.16
N SER A 31 -8.88 -16.35 4.43
CA SER A 31 -8.51 -17.75 4.71
C SER A 31 -7.03 -18.06 4.54
N ASP A 32 -6.30 -17.21 3.81
CA ASP A 32 -4.87 -17.39 3.53
C ASP A 32 -4.00 -16.69 4.58
N VAL A 33 -4.60 -15.97 5.53
CA VAL A 33 -3.90 -15.37 6.66
C VAL A 33 -3.53 -16.49 7.66
N PRO A 34 -2.24 -16.71 7.97
CA PRO A 34 -1.84 -17.75 8.92
C PRO A 34 -2.27 -17.43 10.36
N ASP A 35 -2.50 -18.48 11.17
CA ASP A 35 -2.81 -18.34 12.60
C ASP A 35 -1.68 -17.66 13.39
N ASP A 36 -0.42 -17.89 13.00
CA ASP A 36 0.74 -17.19 13.58
C ASP A 36 0.91 -15.79 12.97
N LEU A 37 0.11 -14.86 13.49
CA LEU A 37 0.08 -13.46 13.06
C LEU A 37 1.40 -12.72 13.29
N ILE A 38 2.20 -13.12 14.30
CA ILE A 38 3.48 -12.46 14.58
C ILE A 38 4.48 -12.82 13.50
N SER A 39 4.70 -14.11 13.25
CA SER A 39 5.60 -14.54 12.18
C SER A 39 5.14 -13.99 10.83
N HIS A 40 3.85 -14.08 10.51
CA HIS A 40 3.29 -13.50 9.28
C HIS A 40 3.60 -12.00 9.14
N ARG A 41 3.47 -11.22 10.22
CA ARG A 41 3.77 -9.78 10.19
C ARG A 41 5.25 -9.48 9.97
N LEU A 42 6.15 -10.31 10.50
CA LEU A 42 7.60 -10.13 10.42
C LEU A 42 8.19 -10.59 9.07
N THR A 43 7.57 -11.57 8.43
CA THR A 43 8.10 -12.20 7.21
C THR A 43 7.42 -11.76 5.92
N ARG A 44 6.19 -11.23 5.97
CA ARG A 44 5.49 -10.80 4.75
C ARG A 44 6.24 -9.69 4.02
N GLU A 45 6.33 -9.85 2.70
CA GLU A 45 6.99 -8.90 1.81
C GLU A 45 6.01 -7.82 1.28
N ALA A 46 4.71 -8.10 1.27
CA ALA A 46 3.67 -7.19 0.79
C ALA A 46 2.46 -7.13 1.75
N PRO A 47 1.65 -6.06 1.72
CA PRO A 47 0.47 -5.96 2.57
C PRO A 47 -0.67 -6.86 2.08
N ASP A 48 -1.47 -7.35 3.01
CA ASP A 48 -2.67 -8.13 2.70
C ASP A 48 -3.68 -7.29 1.90
N LEU A 49 -4.32 -7.91 0.91
CA LEU A 49 -5.27 -7.29 -0.01
C LEU A 49 -6.66 -7.95 0.02
N HIS A 50 -6.94 -8.90 0.91
CA HIS A 50 -8.26 -9.54 1.05
C HIS A 50 -9.41 -8.55 1.39
N TYR A 51 -9.07 -7.35 1.85
CA TYR A 51 -10.00 -6.22 2.09
C TYR A 51 -9.70 -4.98 1.24
N ALA A 52 -8.94 -5.09 0.14
CA ALA A 52 -8.51 -3.95 -0.66
C ALA A 52 -9.68 -3.06 -1.12
N GLY A 53 -10.81 -3.67 -1.52
CA GLY A 53 -12.00 -2.97 -2.00
C GLY A 53 -12.79 -2.22 -0.92
N ALA A 54 -12.51 -2.46 0.36
CA ALA A 54 -13.05 -1.67 1.47
C ALA A 54 -12.14 -0.50 1.87
N LYS A 55 -10.95 -0.40 1.24
CA LYS A 55 -9.88 0.51 1.66
C LYS A 55 -9.45 1.49 0.58
N PHE A 56 -9.37 1.07 -0.68
CA PHE A 56 -8.76 1.88 -1.74
C PHE A 56 -9.80 2.51 -2.64
N ASN A 57 -9.45 3.68 -3.17
CA ASN A 57 -10.12 4.31 -4.29
C ASN A 57 -9.70 3.63 -5.60
N GLU A 58 -10.68 3.18 -6.40
CA GLU A 58 -10.43 2.43 -7.64
C GLU A 58 -9.68 3.24 -8.70
N GLU A 59 -10.06 4.51 -8.90
CA GLU A 59 -9.40 5.39 -9.88
C GLU A 59 -7.93 5.60 -9.52
N TRP A 60 -7.66 5.85 -8.24
CA TRP A 60 -6.30 5.94 -7.73
C TRP A 60 -5.53 4.64 -7.96
N LEU A 61 -6.15 3.47 -7.70
CA LEU A 61 -5.50 2.17 -7.86
C LEU A 61 -5.12 1.91 -9.32
N VAL A 62 -6.00 2.24 -10.27
CA VAL A 62 -5.71 2.16 -11.72
C VAL A 62 -4.51 3.03 -12.09
N HIS A 63 -4.44 4.25 -11.58
CA HIS A 63 -3.29 5.14 -11.85
C HIS A 63 -2.01 4.66 -11.17
N TRP A 64 -2.09 4.20 -9.93
CA TRP A 64 -0.94 3.71 -9.18
C TRP A 64 -0.37 2.43 -9.79
N LEU A 65 -1.20 1.49 -10.25
CA LEU A 65 -0.73 0.26 -10.90
C LEU A 65 0.04 0.52 -12.21
N GLN A 66 -0.24 1.61 -12.91
CA GLN A 66 0.49 2.02 -14.11
C GLN A 66 1.85 2.66 -13.81
N LYS A 67 1.96 3.33 -12.65
CA LYS A 67 3.18 4.00 -12.22
C LYS A 67 3.34 3.89 -10.70
N PRO A 68 3.68 2.70 -10.19
CA PRO A 68 3.68 2.46 -8.76
C PRO A 68 4.76 3.29 -8.09
N THR A 69 4.36 3.95 -7.00
CA THR A 69 5.27 4.64 -6.09
C THR A 69 5.27 3.94 -4.73
N ARG A 70 6.40 4.02 -4.03
CA ARG A 70 6.55 3.42 -2.71
C ARG A 70 5.63 4.11 -1.69
N ILE A 71 4.64 3.37 -1.17
CA ILE A 71 3.70 3.85 -0.15
C ILE A 71 4.30 3.75 1.25
N ARG A 72 5.08 2.70 1.52
CA ARG A 72 5.78 2.47 2.79
C ARG A 72 7.28 2.61 2.56
N PRO A 73 7.92 3.72 2.98
CA PRO A 73 9.34 3.94 2.74
C PRO A 73 10.19 2.77 3.24
N ALA A 74 9.93 2.30 4.46
CA ALA A 74 10.65 1.19 5.10
C ALA A 74 10.08 -0.22 4.82
N SER A 75 9.34 -0.43 3.73
CA SER A 75 8.62 -1.70 3.45
C SER A 75 7.48 -2.02 4.46
N VAL A 76 6.91 -3.22 4.40
CA VAL A 76 5.79 -3.66 5.24
C VAL A 76 6.20 -3.93 6.69
N PHE A 77 7.44 -4.37 6.89
CA PHE A 77 8.08 -4.48 8.20
C PHE A 77 9.34 -3.61 8.23
N PHE A 78 9.20 -2.43 8.85
CA PHE A 78 10.25 -1.40 8.89
C PHE A 78 11.56 -1.86 9.52
N GLY A 79 11.50 -2.78 10.50
CA GLY A 79 12.69 -3.25 11.22
C GLY A 79 13.73 -3.98 10.34
N ARG A 80 13.38 -4.38 9.12
CA ARG A 80 14.31 -4.97 8.14
C ARG A 80 15.07 -3.95 7.30
N HIS A 81 14.62 -2.69 7.29
CA HIS A 81 15.09 -1.66 6.37
C HIS A 81 15.36 -0.33 7.06
N VAL A 82 15.49 -0.34 8.39
CA VAL A 82 15.84 0.84 9.18
C VAL A 82 17.21 0.61 9.82
N GLU A 83 18.08 1.58 9.66
CA GLU A 83 19.46 1.56 10.16
C GLU A 83 19.73 2.85 10.94
N ALA A 84 20.62 2.77 11.94
CA ALA A 84 21.06 3.94 12.67
C ALA A 84 22.01 4.76 11.79
N SER A 85 21.72 6.04 11.58
CA SER A 85 22.67 6.96 10.94
C SER A 85 23.69 7.53 11.92
N GLU A 86 24.73 8.20 11.40
CA GLU A 86 25.83 8.76 12.19
C GLU A 86 25.38 9.78 13.26
N ASN A 87 24.24 10.46 13.04
CA ASN A 87 23.70 11.44 13.98
C ASN A 87 22.73 10.80 15.01
N GLY A 88 22.58 9.47 15.01
CA GLY A 88 21.69 8.71 15.88
C GLY A 88 20.22 8.71 15.46
N GLN A 89 19.88 9.24 14.28
CA GLN A 89 18.54 9.14 13.70
C GLN A 89 18.42 7.89 12.84
N ASP A 90 17.32 7.18 13.00
CA ASP A 90 16.96 6.05 12.15
C ASP A 90 16.72 6.53 10.70
N VAL A 91 17.39 5.89 9.75
CA VAL A 91 17.23 6.13 8.30
C VAL A 91 16.76 4.87 7.60
N VAL A 92 16.04 5.05 6.49
CA VAL A 92 15.58 3.91 5.69
C VAL A 92 16.68 3.50 4.71
N ALA A 93 17.16 2.28 4.83
CA ALA A 93 18.03 1.66 3.84
C ALA A 93 17.19 1.32 2.59
N THR A 94 17.36 2.11 1.53
CA THR A 94 16.60 1.94 0.29
C THR A 94 17.16 0.85 -0.61
N GLU A 95 18.41 0.43 -0.39
CA GLU A 95 19.05 -0.64 -1.14
C GLU A 95 18.34 -1.97 -0.87
N GLY A 96 18.06 -2.73 -1.94
CA GLY A 96 17.42 -4.04 -1.85
C GLY A 96 15.91 -4.01 -1.56
N LEU A 97 15.28 -2.84 -1.47
CA LEU A 97 13.82 -2.77 -1.38
C LEU A 97 13.19 -3.19 -2.72
N PRO A 98 12.25 -4.17 -2.73
CA PRO A 98 11.59 -4.57 -3.95
C PRO A 98 10.80 -3.41 -4.54
N GLU A 99 10.79 -3.33 -5.87
CA GLU A 99 9.89 -2.46 -6.63
C GLU A 99 8.62 -3.23 -6.96
N HIS A 100 7.48 -2.52 -6.97
CA HIS A 100 6.23 -3.11 -7.40
C HIS A 100 6.18 -3.13 -8.93
N PRO A 101 5.71 -4.21 -9.57
CA PRO A 101 5.56 -4.26 -11.03
C PRO A 101 4.57 -3.18 -11.51
N ALA A 102 4.89 -2.56 -12.65
CA ALA A 102 3.99 -1.67 -13.35
C ALA A 102 3.17 -2.44 -14.40
N PHE A 103 1.93 -2.04 -14.61
CA PHE A 103 1.01 -2.68 -15.54
C PHE A 103 0.55 -1.71 -16.64
N GLY A 104 0.23 -2.24 -17.82
CA GLY A 104 -0.45 -1.46 -18.85
C GLY A 104 -1.86 -1.06 -18.42
N GLU A 105 -2.45 -0.04 -19.06
CA GLU A 105 -3.75 0.50 -18.66
C GLU A 105 -4.86 -0.57 -18.59
N GLU A 106 -4.95 -1.46 -19.58
CA GLU A 106 -5.96 -2.52 -19.62
C GLU A 106 -5.84 -3.47 -18.41
N ASP A 107 -4.62 -3.95 -18.13
CA ASP A 107 -4.35 -4.85 -17.01
C ASP A 107 -4.54 -4.14 -15.66
N ALA A 108 -4.12 -2.88 -15.54
CA ALA A 108 -4.31 -2.07 -14.34
C ALA A 108 -5.80 -1.91 -13.99
N ARG A 109 -6.66 -1.71 -15.00
CA ARG A 109 -8.12 -1.67 -14.81
C ARG A 109 -8.68 -3.03 -14.38
N ALA A 110 -8.26 -4.12 -15.02
CA ALA A 110 -8.71 -5.46 -14.67
C ALA A 110 -8.31 -5.86 -13.23
N ILE A 111 -7.06 -5.58 -12.86
CA ILE A 111 -6.52 -5.83 -11.51
C ILE A 111 -7.26 -4.96 -10.48
N ALA A 112 -7.42 -3.67 -10.74
CA ALA A 112 -8.12 -2.77 -9.83
C ALA A 112 -9.57 -3.23 -9.60
N ALA A 113 -10.31 -3.52 -10.67
CA ALA A 113 -11.68 -4.02 -10.57
C ALA A 113 -11.76 -5.32 -9.75
N ALA A 114 -10.82 -6.26 -9.93
CA ALA A 114 -10.75 -7.48 -9.15
C ALA A 114 -10.42 -7.22 -7.67
N LEU A 115 -9.50 -6.30 -7.36
CA LEU A 115 -9.19 -5.88 -5.99
C LEU A 115 -10.37 -5.17 -5.32
N MET A 116 -11.19 -4.43 -6.07
CA MET A 116 -12.39 -3.78 -5.51
C MET A 116 -13.45 -4.77 -5.02
N GLN A 117 -13.43 -6.01 -5.51
CA GLN A 117 -14.29 -7.10 -5.01
C GLN A 117 -13.77 -7.73 -3.71
N LYS A 118 -12.51 -7.48 -3.32
CA LYS A 118 -11.91 -8.00 -2.08
C LYS A 118 -12.35 -7.17 -0.88
N ARG A 119 -13.38 -7.63 -0.18
CA ARG A 119 -14.01 -6.94 0.97
C ARG A 119 -14.13 -7.82 2.21
N GLU A 120 -13.41 -8.93 2.24
CA GLU A 120 -13.41 -9.93 3.30
C GLU A 120 -12.98 -9.30 4.63
N GLY A 121 -13.58 -9.71 5.75
CA GLY A 121 -13.34 -9.15 7.09
C GLY A 121 -13.71 -7.68 7.34
N ALA A 122 -13.90 -6.84 6.30
CA ALA A 122 -14.04 -5.39 6.44
C ALA A 122 -15.47 -4.85 6.29
N ALA A 123 -16.35 -5.58 5.60
CA ALA A 123 -17.70 -5.11 5.28
C ALA A 123 -18.55 -4.75 6.52
N SER A 124 -18.31 -5.40 7.66
CA SER A 124 -18.99 -5.09 8.93
C SER A 124 -18.31 -4.00 9.76
N LEU A 125 -17.06 -3.66 9.47
CA LEU A 125 -16.25 -2.73 10.26
C LEU A 125 -16.36 -1.28 9.78
N ILE A 126 -16.68 -1.07 8.50
CA ILE A 126 -16.72 0.25 7.87
C ILE A 126 -18.12 0.46 7.27
N PRO A 127 -19.04 1.11 8.01
CA PRO A 127 -20.36 1.41 7.47
C PRO A 127 -20.24 2.49 6.38
N GLU A 128 -20.66 2.15 5.16
CA GLU A 128 -20.67 3.10 4.05
C GLU A 128 -21.52 4.33 4.38
N GLY A 129 -21.02 5.53 4.07
CA GLY A 129 -21.72 6.79 4.34
C GLY A 129 -21.68 7.28 5.79
N ALA A 130 -21.01 6.57 6.72
CA ALA A 130 -20.88 7.02 8.11
C ALA A 130 -20.06 8.31 8.28
N TYR A 131 -19.17 8.61 7.32
CA TYR A 131 -18.37 9.84 7.36
C TYR A 131 -19.25 11.07 7.07
N SER A 132 -19.43 11.90 8.10
CA SER A 132 -20.32 13.06 8.03
C SER A 132 -19.68 14.31 7.40
N GLY A 133 -18.39 14.28 7.05
CA GLY A 133 -17.63 15.47 6.63
C GLY A 133 -17.45 16.53 7.72
N LYS A 134 -17.99 16.30 8.92
CA LYS A 134 -17.94 17.24 10.05
C LYS A 134 -16.82 16.81 10.99
N GLY A 135 -15.86 17.71 11.22
CA GLY A 135 -14.77 17.48 12.15
C GLY A 135 -13.98 18.76 12.42
N ASN A 136 -13.37 18.84 13.60
CA ASN A 136 -12.48 19.95 13.93
C ASN A 136 -11.08 19.68 13.33
N VAL A 137 -10.82 20.24 12.15
CA VAL A 137 -9.54 20.06 11.42
C VAL A 137 -8.33 20.49 12.27
N ARG A 138 -8.47 21.57 13.07
CA ARG A 138 -7.37 22.03 13.95
C ARG A 138 -7.07 21.01 15.03
N PHE A 139 -8.10 20.43 15.64
CA PHE A 139 -7.93 19.36 16.59
C PHE A 139 -7.34 18.11 15.94
N GLY A 140 -7.78 17.74 14.73
CA GLY A 140 -7.20 16.63 13.97
C GLY A 140 -5.69 16.78 13.76
N LYS A 141 -5.25 17.97 13.31
CA LYS A 141 -3.83 18.30 13.16
C LYS A 141 -3.07 18.20 14.50
N MET A 142 -3.65 18.69 15.59
CA MET A 142 -3.04 18.60 16.92
C MET A 142 -2.95 17.15 17.41
N ALA A 143 -4.01 16.37 17.22
CA ALA A 143 -4.06 14.96 17.58
C ALA A 143 -2.94 14.19 16.87
N PHE A 144 -2.80 14.38 15.56
CA PHE A 144 -1.78 13.72 14.75
C PHE A 144 -0.36 14.11 15.18
N ASN A 145 -0.10 15.42 15.25
CA ASN A 145 1.27 15.94 15.37
C ASN A 145 1.79 16.00 16.81
N LYS A 146 0.91 16.01 17.82
CA LYS A 146 1.31 16.32 19.20
C LYS A 146 0.73 15.37 20.25
N LEU A 147 -0.51 14.93 20.11
CA LEU A 147 -1.21 14.24 21.22
C LEU A 147 -1.22 12.71 21.10
N ARG A 148 -1.15 12.15 19.89
CA ARG A 148 -1.32 10.70 19.65
C ARG A 148 -0.07 10.02 19.09
N GLY A 149 1.00 10.77 18.87
CA GLY A 149 2.28 10.24 18.38
C GLY A 149 2.25 9.71 16.95
N CYS A 150 1.18 9.95 16.17
CA CYS A 150 1.07 9.46 14.80
C CYS A 150 2.26 9.91 13.95
N VAL A 151 2.68 11.17 14.13
CA VAL A 151 3.81 11.77 13.42
C VAL A 151 5.17 11.13 13.72
N ALA A 152 5.30 10.35 14.80
CA ALA A 152 6.54 9.64 15.11
C ALA A 152 6.84 8.56 14.07
N CYS A 153 5.80 7.97 13.47
CA CYS A 153 5.95 6.91 12.47
C CYS A 153 5.47 7.33 11.08
N HIS A 154 4.56 8.30 10.96
CA HIS A 154 3.92 8.69 9.70
C HIS A 154 4.26 10.13 9.32
N GLU A 155 4.58 10.36 8.05
CA GLU A 155 4.66 11.71 7.50
C GLU A 155 3.27 12.34 7.34
N ASN A 156 3.13 13.59 7.79
CA ASN A 156 1.93 14.42 7.68
C ASN A 156 2.06 15.58 6.67
N ALA A 157 3.28 15.79 6.16
CA ALA A 157 3.58 16.59 4.98
C ALA A 157 4.91 16.07 4.40
N PRO A 158 5.27 16.40 3.16
CA PRO A 158 6.54 15.97 2.58
C PRO A 158 7.73 16.34 3.47
N GLY A 159 8.44 15.33 3.98
CA GLY A 159 9.58 15.51 4.89
C GLY A 159 9.23 15.90 6.33
N GLU A 160 7.95 15.90 6.71
CA GLU A 160 7.48 16.17 8.07
C GLU A 160 6.86 14.92 8.72
N GLY A 161 7.67 14.21 9.52
CA GLY A 161 7.24 13.08 10.34
C GLY A 161 8.17 11.88 10.20
N GLY A 162 7.70 10.72 10.65
CA GLY A 162 8.43 9.46 10.55
C GLY A 162 8.22 8.75 9.21
N VAL A 163 9.20 7.93 8.83
CA VAL A 163 9.23 7.15 7.58
C VAL A 163 9.03 5.64 7.78
N SER A 164 8.84 5.21 9.03
CA SER A 164 8.59 3.80 9.39
C SER A 164 7.18 3.33 8.98
N GLY A 165 6.22 4.25 8.91
CA GLY A 165 4.88 4.05 8.39
C GLY A 165 4.69 4.71 7.02
N PRO A 166 3.57 4.45 6.34
CA PRO A 166 3.23 5.19 5.13
C PRO A 166 2.96 6.66 5.45
N GLU A 167 3.23 7.55 4.50
CA GLU A 167 2.71 8.92 4.61
C GLU A 167 1.18 8.93 4.63
N LEU A 168 0.60 9.95 5.27
CA LEU A 168 -0.84 10.11 5.41
C LEU A 168 -1.37 11.42 4.80
N HIS A 169 -0.50 12.26 4.26
CA HIS A 169 -0.87 13.58 3.73
C HIS A 169 -1.57 13.52 2.37
N SER A 170 -1.45 12.41 1.63
CA SER A 170 -2.25 12.13 0.43
C SER A 170 -3.18 10.92 0.58
N ALA A 171 -3.42 10.47 1.81
CA ALA A 171 -4.30 9.33 2.09
C ALA A 171 -5.73 9.51 1.57
N SER A 172 -6.27 10.74 1.60
CA SER A 172 -7.61 11.05 1.08
C SER A 172 -7.77 10.86 -0.43
N ILE A 173 -6.66 10.80 -1.18
CA ILE A 173 -6.68 10.51 -2.62
C ILE A 173 -6.63 8.99 -2.85
N ARG A 174 -5.97 8.25 -1.94
CA ARG A 174 -5.77 6.80 -2.05
C ARG A 174 -6.93 5.97 -1.54
N LEU A 175 -7.58 6.43 -0.46
CA LEU A 175 -8.49 5.65 0.37
C LEU A 175 -9.94 6.09 0.19
#